data_AF-A0A3B8VIK4-F1
#
_entry.id   AF-A0A3B8VIK4-F1
#
_cell.length_a   1.000
_cell.length_b   1.000
_cell.length_c   1.000
_cell.angle_alpha   90.00
_cell.angle_beta   90.00
_cell.angle_gamma   90.00
#
_symmetry.space_group_name_H-M   'P 1'
#
loop_
_entity.id
_entity.type
_entity.pdbx_description
1 polymer ?
#
loop_
_entity_poly.entity_id
_entity_poly.type
_entity_poly.pdbx_seq_one_letter_code
_entity_poly.pdbx_strand_id
1 'polypeptide(L)'
;RILKPGGAIYIISGYTNLYFILHALKATKLKEVNHIIWKYSFGVFTRKKFVSSHYHILYYEKPGGSRTFNVESRYGLKEEFETGRSINYWDREDVWKIPRQYKPRKIKNKNELPDDLLIKILQYSSNEGDRVCDFFLGGFSTARVAIGLNRKITGFEVSPLIFKQKIGEIEKIEPGQLLPQLRVPNINNPENQGKSWSRDDCEKLIARYDELTSEGQLKKEIMKTLQKEFKRGYWAIDKALKKGL
;
A
#
# COMPACT_ATOMS: atom_id res chain seq x y z
N ARG A 1 16.53 -14.39 5.35
CA ARG A 1 17.69 -13.94 6.16
C ARG A 1 17.81 -12.41 6.19
N ILE A 2 18.01 -11.76 5.05
CA ILE A 2 18.33 -10.32 4.91
C ILE A 2 17.20 -9.32 5.18
N LEU A 3 15.94 -9.73 5.03
CA LEU A 3 14.80 -8.85 5.30
C LEU A 3 14.76 -8.55 6.81
N LYS A 4 14.59 -7.28 7.20
CA LYS A 4 14.45 -6.90 8.63
C LYS A 4 13.14 -7.48 9.21
N PRO A 5 13.05 -7.79 10.51
CA PRO A 5 11.76 -8.08 11.14
C PRO A 5 10.77 -6.91 10.89
N GLY A 6 9.52 -7.21 10.57
CA GLY A 6 8.54 -6.23 10.08
C GLY A 6 8.77 -5.76 8.63
N GLY A 7 9.88 -6.14 8.00
CA GLY A 7 10.07 -5.93 6.57
C GLY A 7 9.10 -6.78 5.74
N ALA A 8 8.79 -6.32 4.54
CA ALA A 8 7.90 -7.03 3.63
C ALA A 8 8.55 -7.34 2.29
N ILE A 9 8.01 -8.34 1.59
CA ILE A 9 8.46 -8.79 0.28
C ILE A 9 7.27 -8.86 -0.68
N TYR A 10 7.52 -8.45 -1.92
CA TYR A 10 6.61 -8.56 -3.03
C TYR A 10 7.20 -9.49 -4.08
N ILE A 11 6.45 -10.51 -4.50
CA ILE A 11 6.86 -11.42 -5.58
C ILE A 11 5.80 -11.35 -6.67
N ILE A 12 6.20 -10.88 -7.85
CA ILE A 12 5.31 -10.72 -9.00
C ILE A 12 5.50 -11.92 -9.93
N SER A 13 4.41 -12.66 -10.19
CA SER A 13 4.46 -13.86 -11.02
C SER A 13 3.20 -14.04 -11.85
N GLY A 14 3.38 -14.60 -13.05
CA GLY A 14 2.25 -15.13 -13.82
C GLY A 14 1.80 -16.47 -13.25
N TYR A 15 0.62 -16.93 -13.65
CA TYR A 15 0.06 -18.20 -13.17
C TYR A 15 0.95 -19.42 -13.51
N THR A 16 1.78 -19.37 -14.56
CA THR A 16 2.59 -20.49 -15.05
C THR A 16 3.56 -21.05 -14.02
N ASN A 17 4.18 -20.20 -13.20
CA ASN A 17 5.15 -20.60 -12.18
C ASN A 17 4.65 -20.38 -10.76
N LEU A 18 3.39 -19.96 -10.60
CA LEU A 18 2.84 -19.56 -9.31
C LEU A 18 2.92 -20.68 -8.27
N TYR A 19 2.57 -21.91 -8.67
CA TYR A 19 2.59 -23.07 -7.78
C TYR A 19 3.97 -23.29 -7.13
N PHE A 20 5.06 -23.23 -7.92
CA PHE A 20 6.42 -23.42 -7.40
C PHE A 20 6.81 -22.33 -6.40
N ILE A 21 6.39 -21.08 -6.65
CA ILE A 21 6.69 -19.95 -5.77
C ILE A 21 5.93 -20.08 -4.45
N LEU A 22 4.64 -20.43 -4.50
CA LEU A 22 3.83 -20.67 -3.29
C LEU A 22 4.39 -21.83 -2.46
N HIS A 23 4.80 -22.91 -3.13
CA HIS A 23 5.46 -24.03 -2.46
C HIS A 23 6.76 -23.61 -1.76
N ALA A 24 7.60 -22.83 -2.45
CA ALA A 24 8.83 -22.29 -1.86
C ALA A 24 8.56 -21.37 -0.67
N LEU A 25 7.56 -20.48 -0.77
CA LEU A 25 7.17 -19.57 0.32
C LEU A 25 6.67 -20.33 1.55
N LYS A 26 5.91 -21.43 1.35
CA LYS A 26 5.45 -22.31 2.43
C LYS A 26 6.59 -22.95 3.23
N ALA A 27 7.74 -23.17 2.60
CA ALA A 27 8.94 -23.68 3.27
C ALA A 27 9.71 -22.60 4.06
N THR A 28 9.26 -21.34 4.02
CA THR A 28 9.89 -20.23 4.76
C THR A 28 9.14 -19.89 6.05
N LYS A 29 9.75 -19.02 6.87
CA LYS A 29 9.09 -18.42 8.05
C LYS A 29 8.38 -17.09 7.74
N LEU A 30 8.26 -16.72 6.46
CA LEU A 30 7.51 -15.52 6.08
C LEU A 30 6.02 -15.78 6.29
N LYS A 31 5.30 -14.74 6.71
CA LYS A 31 3.86 -14.80 6.90
C LYS A 31 3.18 -14.15 5.70
N GLU A 32 2.21 -14.85 5.13
CA GLU A 32 1.37 -14.31 4.08
C GLU A 32 0.52 -13.16 4.64
N VAL A 33 0.50 -12.03 3.92
CA VAL A 33 -0.40 -10.91 4.23
C VAL A 33 -1.66 -11.05 3.39
N ASN A 34 -1.51 -11.03 2.07
CA ASN A 34 -2.56 -11.27 1.08
C ASN A 34 -1.94 -11.48 -0.31
N HIS A 35 -2.79 -11.83 -1.27
CA HIS A 35 -2.43 -11.91 -2.69
C HIS A 35 -3.10 -10.74 -3.41
N ILE A 36 -2.34 -10.04 -4.23
CA ILE A 36 -2.81 -8.92 -5.03
C ILE A 36 -2.86 -9.35 -6.50
N ILE A 37 -3.90 -8.97 -7.22
CA ILE A 37 -4.06 -9.18 -8.65
C ILE A 37 -3.78 -7.88 -9.37
N TRP A 38 -2.69 -7.84 -10.14
CA TRP A 38 -2.43 -6.72 -11.03
C TRP A 38 -2.95 -7.02 -12.44
N LYS A 39 -4.09 -6.43 -12.78
CA LYS A 39 -4.69 -6.45 -14.12
C LYS A 39 -4.04 -5.38 -15.00
N TYR A 40 -3.48 -5.80 -16.13
CA TYR A 40 -2.91 -4.92 -17.15
C TYR A 40 -3.86 -4.72 -18.34
N SER A 41 -3.57 -3.71 -19.17
CA SER A 41 -4.52 -3.14 -20.14
C SER A 41 -4.82 -3.99 -21.38
N PHE A 42 -4.02 -5.00 -21.69
CA PHE A 42 -4.21 -5.83 -22.89
C PHE A 42 -3.85 -7.29 -22.60
N GLY A 43 -4.55 -8.24 -23.20
CA GLY A 43 -4.16 -9.65 -23.18
C GLY A 43 -3.81 -10.13 -24.59
N VAL A 44 -3.04 -11.22 -24.67
CA VAL A 44 -2.76 -11.85 -25.97
C VAL A 44 -3.97 -12.66 -26.38
N PHE A 45 -4.43 -12.46 -27.63
CA PHE A 45 -5.55 -13.21 -28.19
C PHE A 45 -5.30 -14.73 -28.11
N THR A 46 -6.35 -15.46 -27.78
CA THR A 46 -6.31 -16.93 -27.68
C THR A 46 -7.70 -17.48 -27.97
N ARG A 47 -7.77 -18.70 -28.53
CA ARG A 47 -9.02 -19.38 -28.91
C ARG A 47 -9.40 -20.54 -27.99
N LYS A 48 -8.42 -21.13 -27.30
CA LYS A 48 -8.57 -22.40 -26.56
C LYS A 48 -8.61 -22.23 -25.03
N LYS A 49 -8.46 -21.01 -24.52
CA LYS A 49 -8.47 -20.69 -23.09
C LYS A 49 -8.91 -19.24 -22.87
N PHE A 50 -9.14 -18.87 -21.62
CA PHE A 50 -9.34 -17.46 -21.26
C PHE A 50 -8.07 -16.62 -21.49
N VAL A 51 -8.28 -15.35 -21.84
CA VAL A 51 -7.22 -14.38 -22.07
C VAL A 51 -6.52 -14.04 -20.76
N SER A 52 -5.22 -14.35 -20.68
CA SER A 52 -4.38 -13.99 -19.54
C SER A 52 -4.08 -12.48 -19.57
N SER A 53 -4.59 -11.77 -18.55
CA SER A 53 -4.55 -10.30 -18.46
C SER A 53 -4.16 -9.79 -17.07
N HIS A 54 -3.56 -10.64 -16.24
CA HIS A 54 -3.12 -10.25 -14.90
C HIS A 54 -1.84 -10.98 -14.46
N TYR A 55 -1.19 -10.43 -13.45
CA TYR A 55 -0.15 -11.07 -12.64
C TYR A 55 -0.65 -11.22 -11.21
N HIS A 56 -0.15 -12.25 -10.53
CA HIS A 56 -0.21 -12.35 -9.08
C HIS A 56 0.94 -11.55 -8.48
N ILE A 57 0.65 -10.82 -7.42
CA ILE A 57 1.62 -10.15 -6.57
C ILE A 57 1.44 -10.73 -5.17
N LEU A 58 2.37 -11.58 -4.78
CA LEU A 58 2.39 -12.22 -3.48
C LEU A 58 3.01 -11.25 -2.48
N TYR A 59 2.25 -10.86 -1.46
CA TYR A 59 2.69 -9.92 -0.43
C TYR A 59 2.84 -10.63 0.92
N TYR A 60 4.08 -10.67 1.40
CA TYR A 60 4.48 -11.41 2.58
C TYR A 60 5.27 -10.52 3.52
N GLU A 61 5.23 -10.82 4.81
CA GLU A 61 5.97 -10.10 5.85
C GLU A 61 6.93 -11.03 6.59
N LYS A 62 8.04 -10.47 7.11
CA LYS A 62 8.90 -11.17 8.05
C LYS A 62 8.38 -10.95 9.47
N PRO A 63 8.02 -12.02 10.21
CA PRO A 63 7.60 -11.90 11.60
C PRO A 63 8.68 -11.29 12.51
N GLY A 64 8.24 -10.84 13.70
CA GLY A 64 9.12 -10.29 14.74
C GLY A 64 9.29 -8.77 14.69
N GLY A 65 8.41 -8.06 14.00
CA GLY A 65 8.35 -6.59 13.98
C GLY A 65 7.05 -6.08 13.39
N SER A 66 6.81 -4.78 13.51
CA SER A 66 5.65 -4.12 12.92
C SER A 66 5.90 -3.83 11.44
N ARG A 67 5.00 -4.31 10.58
CA ARG A 67 5.05 -4.04 9.15
C ARG A 67 4.66 -2.59 8.84
N THR A 68 5.45 -1.92 8.02
CA THR A 68 5.10 -0.62 7.45
C THR A 68 3.91 -0.80 6.51
N PHE A 69 2.81 -0.08 6.80
CA PHE A 69 1.67 0.06 5.89
C PHE A 69 1.07 1.46 6.02
N ASN A 70 1.43 2.35 5.10
CA ASN A 70 1.06 3.77 5.12
C ASN A 70 -0.34 3.97 4.53
N VAL A 71 -1.35 3.76 5.37
CA VAL A 71 -2.78 3.73 4.99
C VAL A 71 -3.20 4.94 4.16
N GLU A 72 -2.70 6.13 4.49
CA GLU A 72 -3.11 7.39 3.87
C GLU A 72 -2.07 7.96 2.91
N SER A 73 -1.04 7.20 2.53
CA SER A 73 0.07 7.70 1.68
C SER A 73 -0.38 8.27 0.34
N ARG A 74 -1.48 7.77 -0.23
CA ARG A 74 -2.00 8.20 -1.55
C ARG A 74 -3.31 8.97 -1.44
N TYR A 75 -4.17 8.58 -0.50
CA TYR A 75 -5.50 9.13 -0.28
C TYR A 75 -5.82 9.12 1.20
N GLY A 76 -6.39 10.19 1.75
CA GLY A 76 -6.89 10.25 3.13
C GLY A 76 -8.13 9.38 3.32
N LEU A 77 -8.39 8.95 4.56
CA LEU A 77 -9.48 8.03 4.89
C LEU A 77 -10.88 8.56 4.57
N LYS A 78 -11.04 9.89 4.53
CA LYS A 78 -12.32 10.59 4.30
C LYS A 78 -12.49 11.08 2.86
N GLU A 79 -11.56 10.75 1.97
CA GLU A 79 -11.67 11.16 0.58
C GLU A 79 -12.66 10.27 -0.16
N GLU A 80 -13.60 10.91 -0.86
CA GLU A 80 -14.70 10.26 -1.55
C GLU A 80 -14.81 10.76 -2.99
N PHE A 81 -15.22 9.87 -3.89
CA PHE A 81 -15.68 10.27 -5.22
C PHE A 81 -17.00 11.05 -5.08
N GLU A 82 -17.41 11.76 -6.13
CA GLU A 82 -18.73 12.42 -6.20
C GLU A 82 -19.91 11.45 -5.93
N THR A 83 -19.68 10.16 -6.18
CA THR A 83 -20.65 9.07 -5.90
C THR A 83 -20.74 8.67 -4.43
N GLY A 84 -19.96 9.29 -3.53
CA GLY A 84 -19.88 8.95 -2.09
C GLY A 84 -19.05 7.71 -1.77
N ARG A 85 -18.37 7.12 -2.76
CA ARG A 85 -17.49 5.95 -2.56
C ARG A 85 -16.11 6.41 -2.07
N SER A 86 -15.57 5.76 -1.04
CA SER A 86 -14.23 6.07 -0.53
C SER A 86 -13.14 5.78 -1.56
N ILE A 87 -12.36 6.82 -1.91
CA ILE A 87 -11.22 6.72 -2.84
C ILE A 87 -10.08 5.92 -2.20
N ASN A 88 -9.83 6.16 -0.90
CA ASN A 88 -8.81 5.42 -0.15
C ASN A 88 -9.12 3.92 -0.06
N TYR A 89 -10.39 3.57 0.18
CA TYR A 89 -10.81 2.17 0.17
C TYR A 89 -10.55 1.54 -1.21
N TRP A 90 -11.02 2.20 -2.27
CA TRP A 90 -10.86 1.72 -3.64
C TRP A 90 -9.39 1.55 -4.04
N ASP A 91 -8.53 2.51 -3.69
CA ASP A 91 -7.10 2.41 -3.99
C ASP A 91 -6.43 1.27 -3.19
N ARG A 92 -6.95 0.86 -2.03
CA ARG A 92 -6.38 -0.23 -1.22
C ARG A 92 -6.96 -1.62 -1.52
N GLU A 93 -7.92 -1.74 -2.43
CA GLU A 93 -8.38 -3.04 -2.93
C GLU A 93 -7.19 -3.84 -3.48
N ASP A 94 -7.26 -5.17 -3.39
CA ASP A 94 -6.18 -6.06 -3.85
C ASP A 94 -6.25 -6.39 -5.34
N VAL A 95 -7.19 -5.81 -6.09
CA VAL A 95 -7.28 -5.93 -7.55
C VAL A 95 -6.92 -4.60 -8.21
N TRP A 96 -5.66 -4.47 -8.64
CA TRP A 96 -5.13 -3.23 -9.20
C TRP A 96 -5.26 -3.21 -10.72
N LYS A 97 -5.81 -2.11 -11.25
CA LYS A 97 -5.87 -1.83 -12.68
C LYS A 97 -4.84 -0.76 -13.01
N ILE A 98 -3.63 -1.20 -13.39
CA ILE A 98 -2.53 -0.29 -13.75
C ILE A 98 -2.07 -0.66 -15.16
N PRO A 99 -2.15 0.24 -16.15
CA PRO A 99 -1.76 -0.05 -17.52
C PRO A 99 -0.25 -0.30 -17.60
N ARG A 100 0.15 -1.16 -18.53
CA ARG A 100 1.57 -1.27 -18.89
C ARG A 100 1.96 -0.06 -19.73
N GLN A 101 3.12 0.54 -19.45
CA GLN A 101 3.66 1.60 -20.30
C GLN A 101 4.00 1.01 -21.67
N TYR A 102 3.37 1.53 -22.72
CA TYR A 102 3.75 1.21 -24.09
C TYR A 102 4.90 2.12 -24.50
N LYS A 103 6.11 1.56 -24.66
CA LYS A 103 7.29 2.30 -25.13
C LYS A 103 7.55 1.97 -26.61
N PRO A 104 6.97 2.70 -27.58
CA PRO A 104 7.31 2.51 -28.98
C PRO A 104 8.78 2.88 -29.22
N ARG A 105 9.48 2.12 -30.08
CA ARG A 105 10.86 2.38 -30.55
C ARG A 105 12.01 2.30 -29.51
N LYS A 106 11.77 1.84 -28.27
CA LYS A 106 12.84 1.53 -27.30
C LYS A 106 13.14 0.02 -27.28
N ILE A 107 14.38 -0.36 -26.95
CA ILE A 107 14.76 -1.76 -26.69
C ILE A 107 13.80 -2.30 -25.61
N LYS A 108 13.01 -3.30 -25.98
CA LYS A 108 11.95 -3.85 -25.13
C LYS A 108 12.55 -4.80 -24.11
N ASN A 109 12.71 -4.35 -22.87
CA ASN A 109 12.70 -5.29 -21.75
C ASN A 109 11.24 -5.73 -21.55
N LYS A 110 10.88 -6.90 -22.10
CA LYS A 110 9.51 -7.44 -22.12
C LYS A 110 8.82 -7.50 -20.74
N ASN A 111 9.60 -7.46 -19.67
CA ASN A 111 9.16 -7.65 -18.28
C ASN A 111 9.38 -6.42 -17.37
N GLU A 112 9.64 -5.22 -17.93
CA GLU A 112 9.78 -4.01 -17.10
C GLU A 112 8.45 -3.68 -16.40
N LEU A 113 8.50 -3.49 -15.07
CA LEU A 113 7.34 -3.11 -14.27
C LEU A 113 7.03 -1.62 -14.46
N PRO A 114 5.75 -1.21 -14.59
CA PRO A 114 5.38 0.20 -14.66
C PRO A 114 5.73 0.95 -13.38
N ASP A 115 6.05 2.23 -13.53
CA ASP A 115 6.41 3.07 -12.40
C ASP A 115 5.26 3.23 -11.42
N ASP A 116 4.03 3.43 -11.91
CA ASP A 116 2.85 3.58 -11.05
C ASP A 116 2.62 2.38 -10.14
N LEU A 117 2.93 1.16 -10.61
CA LEU A 117 2.85 -0.04 -9.80
C LEU A 117 3.88 -0.02 -8.67
N LEU A 118 5.13 0.31 -9.00
CA LEU A 118 6.23 0.38 -8.03
C LEU A 118 6.03 1.55 -7.04
N ILE A 119 5.59 2.71 -7.53
CA ILE A 119 5.26 3.90 -6.73
C ILE A 119 4.14 3.56 -5.74
N LYS A 120 3.11 2.84 -6.17
CA LYS A 120 2.04 2.37 -5.29
C LYS A 120 2.57 1.42 -4.20
N ILE A 121 3.34 0.41 -4.60
CA ILE A 121 3.94 -0.55 -3.66
C ILE A 121 4.81 0.16 -2.62
N LEU A 122 5.70 1.05 -3.06
CA LEU A 122 6.67 1.71 -2.19
C LEU A 122 6.03 2.76 -1.28
N GLN A 123 5.02 3.51 -1.74
CA GLN A 123 4.27 4.45 -0.89
C GLN A 123 3.56 3.73 0.25
N TYR A 124 2.93 2.58 -0.02
CA TYR A 124 2.25 1.82 1.02
C TYR A 124 3.22 1.10 1.96
N SER A 125 4.35 0.58 1.49
CA SER A 125 5.13 -0.41 2.26
C SER A 125 6.53 0.04 2.66
N SER A 126 6.88 1.31 2.48
CA SER A 126 8.18 1.86 2.89
C SER A 126 8.11 3.36 3.13
N ASN A 127 9.05 3.89 3.91
CA ASN A 127 9.24 5.32 4.12
C ASN A 127 10.48 5.83 3.40
N GLU A 128 10.63 7.14 3.31
CA GLU A 128 11.89 7.73 2.85
C GLU A 128 13.07 7.25 3.73
N GLY A 129 14.23 7.04 3.10
CA GLY A 129 15.41 6.48 3.74
C GLY A 129 15.39 4.96 3.99
N ASP A 130 14.24 4.28 3.90
CA ASP A 130 14.18 2.81 3.97
C ASP A 130 14.99 2.19 2.82
N ARG A 131 15.48 0.97 3.05
CA ARG A 131 16.21 0.19 2.04
C ARG A 131 15.26 -0.75 1.29
N VAL A 132 15.18 -0.56 -0.01
CA VAL A 132 14.55 -1.47 -0.98
C VAL A 132 15.62 -2.40 -1.55
N CYS A 133 15.27 -3.67 -1.76
CA CYS A 133 16.17 -4.65 -2.35
C CYS A 133 15.51 -5.39 -3.51
N ASP A 134 16.19 -5.49 -4.64
CA ASP A 134 15.71 -6.23 -5.82
C ASP A 134 16.80 -7.16 -6.37
N PHE A 135 16.55 -8.47 -6.34
CA PHE A 135 17.52 -9.48 -6.81
C PHE A 135 17.51 -9.66 -8.33
N PHE A 136 16.54 -9.08 -9.02
CA PHE A 136 16.31 -9.28 -10.45
C PHE A 136 16.00 -7.94 -11.13
N LEU A 137 16.95 -7.00 -11.05
CA LEU A 137 16.75 -5.62 -11.48
C LEU A 137 16.24 -5.50 -12.92
N GLY A 138 16.72 -6.32 -13.86
CA GLY A 138 16.24 -6.35 -15.23
C GLY A 138 16.30 -4.97 -15.89
N GLY A 139 15.15 -4.29 -16.00
CA GLY A 139 15.06 -2.92 -16.51
C GLY A 139 15.41 -1.81 -15.51
N PHE A 140 15.84 -2.15 -14.29
CA PHE A 140 16.17 -1.24 -13.19
C PHE A 140 15.00 -0.33 -12.75
N SER A 141 13.75 -0.67 -13.09
CA SER A 141 12.59 0.16 -12.73
C SER A 141 12.42 0.27 -11.21
N THR A 142 12.64 -0.83 -10.47
CA THR A 142 12.64 -0.80 -8.99
C THR A 142 13.67 0.17 -8.43
N ALA A 143 14.91 0.16 -8.96
CA ALA A 143 15.97 1.05 -8.52
C ALA A 143 15.63 2.51 -8.81
N ARG A 144 15.17 2.80 -10.04
CA ARG A 144 14.79 4.14 -10.45
C ARG A 144 13.67 4.72 -9.59
N VAL A 145 12.61 3.96 -9.36
CA VAL A 145 11.49 4.42 -8.54
C VAL A 145 11.89 4.52 -7.07
N ALA A 146 12.68 3.59 -6.53
CA ALA A 146 13.14 3.66 -5.15
C ALA A 146 13.98 4.92 -4.90
N ILE A 147 15.00 5.18 -5.72
CA ILE A 147 15.82 6.40 -5.60
C ILE A 147 14.96 7.64 -5.81
N GLY A 148 14.12 7.67 -6.84
CA GLY A 148 13.24 8.80 -7.12
C GLY A 148 12.25 9.09 -6.00
N LEU A 149 11.87 8.11 -5.20
CA LEU A 149 11.07 8.26 -3.98
C LEU A 149 11.93 8.45 -2.72
N ASN A 150 13.22 8.76 -2.84
CA ASN A 150 14.14 8.97 -1.71
C ASN A 150 14.30 7.73 -0.80
N ARG A 151 14.24 6.53 -1.37
CA ARG A 151 14.60 5.26 -0.69
C ARG A 151 16.03 4.86 -1.09
N LYS A 152 16.72 4.13 -0.21
CA LYS A 152 18.00 3.50 -0.53
C LYS A 152 17.75 2.23 -1.32
N ILE A 153 18.55 1.95 -2.35
CA ILE A 153 18.42 0.73 -3.14
C ILE A 153 19.63 -0.20 -2.96
N THR A 154 19.39 -1.50 -2.98
CA THR A 154 20.39 -2.53 -3.24
C THR A 154 19.81 -3.44 -4.31
N GLY A 155 20.55 -3.72 -5.38
CA GLY A 155 20.01 -4.64 -6.36
C GLY A 155 21.06 -5.34 -7.19
N PHE A 156 20.63 -6.42 -7.82
CA PHE A 156 21.48 -7.34 -8.56
C PHE A 156 20.92 -7.52 -9.97
N GLU A 157 21.82 -7.48 -10.95
CA GLU A 157 21.54 -7.87 -12.33
C GLU A 157 22.67 -8.78 -12.78
N VAL A 158 22.30 -9.98 -13.24
CA VAL A 158 23.29 -11.02 -13.58
C VAL A 158 23.93 -10.76 -14.94
N SER A 159 23.23 -10.10 -15.87
CA SER A 159 23.72 -9.79 -17.20
C SER A 159 24.64 -8.55 -17.16
N PRO A 160 25.96 -8.70 -17.42
CA PRO A 160 26.88 -7.56 -17.40
C PRO A 160 26.53 -6.53 -18.48
N LEU A 161 26.00 -6.99 -19.62
CA LEU A 161 25.57 -6.12 -20.71
C LEU A 161 24.40 -5.23 -20.30
N ILE A 162 23.36 -5.80 -19.70
CA ILE A 162 22.19 -5.04 -19.24
C ILE A 162 22.62 -4.07 -18.12
N PHE A 163 23.44 -4.55 -17.18
CA PHE A 163 23.96 -3.71 -16.10
C PHE A 163 24.72 -2.49 -16.65
N LYS A 164 25.70 -2.70 -17.53
CA LYS A 164 26.51 -1.62 -18.11
C LYS A 164 25.66 -0.61 -18.90
N GLN A 165 24.63 -1.08 -19.59
CA GLN A 165 23.71 -0.21 -20.35
C GLN A 165 22.83 0.65 -19.43
N LYS A 166 22.42 0.12 -18.27
CA LYS A 166 21.41 0.75 -17.42
C LYS A 166 21.98 1.53 -16.24
N ILE A 167 23.17 1.18 -15.75
CA ILE A 167 23.72 1.81 -14.54
C ILE A 167 23.91 3.33 -14.69
N GLY A 168 24.35 3.79 -15.87
CA GLY A 168 24.50 5.23 -16.14
C GLY A 168 23.17 6.00 -16.25
N GLU A 169 22.03 5.32 -16.49
CA GLU A 169 20.70 5.94 -16.34
C GLU A 169 20.37 6.13 -14.86
N ILE A 170 20.79 5.20 -13.99
CA ILE A 170 20.50 5.20 -12.56
C ILE A 170 21.33 6.23 -11.80
N GLU A 171 22.61 6.40 -12.15
CA GLU A 171 23.50 7.38 -11.53
C GLU A 171 23.05 8.83 -11.72
N LYS A 172 22.25 9.09 -12.76
CA LYS A 172 21.68 10.42 -13.07
C LYS A 172 20.40 10.72 -12.29
N ILE A 173 19.88 9.75 -11.54
CA ILE A 173 18.62 9.92 -10.82
C ILE A 173 18.92 10.66 -9.52
N GLU A 174 18.44 11.90 -9.44
CA GLU A 174 18.40 12.65 -8.19
C GLU A 174 17.46 11.97 -7.18
N PRO A 175 17.95 11.66 -5.96
CA PRO A 175 17.12 11.12 -4.89
C PRO A 175 15.94 12.05 -4.57
N GLY A 176 14.74 11.48 -4.52
CA GLY A 176 13.52 12.25 -4.18
C GLY A 176 12.88 13.01 -5.34
N GLN A 177 13.41 12.94 -6.57
CA GLN A 177 12.86 13.68 -7.72
C GLN A 177 11.39 13.38 -8.07
N LEU A 178 10.85 12.23 -7.62
CA LEU A 178 9.45 11.86 -7.82
C LEU A 178 8.54 12.38 -6.69
N LEU A 179 9.09 12.77 -5.53
CA LEU A 179 8.29 13.23 -4.38
C LEU A 179 7.41 14.45 -4.72
N PRO A 180 7.89 15.50 -5.43
CA PRO A 180 7.05 16.64 -5.79
C PRO A 180 5.90 16.30 -6.74
N GLN A 181 5.99 15.17 -7.45
CA GLN A 181 4.98 14.70 -8.39
C GLN A 181 3.91 13.84 -7.71
N LEU A 182 4.17 13.42 -6.46
CA LEU A 182 3.21 12.64 -5.70
C LEU A 182 2.02 13.51 -5.30
N ARG A 183 0.86 12.87 -5.31
CA ARG A 183 -0.34 13.46 -4.74
C ARG A 183 -0.17 13.61 -3.23
N VAL A 184 -0.56 14.77 -2.70
CA VAL A 184 -0.72 14.98 -1.26
C VAL A 184 -2.13 14.56 -0.85
N PRO A 185 -2.30 13.58 0.06
CA PRO A 185 -3.60 13.15 0.55
C PRO A 185 -4.29 14.22 1.40
N ASN A 186 -5.61 14.33 1.30
CA ASN A 186 -6.38 15.20 2.19
C ASN A 186 -6.68 14.47 3.51
N ILE A 187 -5.83 14.68 4.51
CA ILE A 187 -5.91 14.01 5.81
C ILE A 187 -6.54 14.96 6.83
N ASN A 188 -7.85 14.83 7.04
CA ASN A 188 -8.59 15.55 8.08
C ASN A 188 -8.99 14.60 9.22
N ASN A 189 -7.99 13.95 9.79
CA ASN A 189 -8.18 12.98 10.86
C ASN A 189 -8.49 13.68 12.19
N PRO A 190 -9.39 13.14 13.03
CA PRO A 190 -9.60 13.66 14.37
C PRO A 190 -8.31 13.58 15.20
N GLU A 191 -8.04 14.62 15.99
CA GLU A 191 -6.80 14.78 16.76
C GLU A 191 -6.46 13.58 17.66
N ASN A 192 -7.47 12.89 18.19
CA ASN A 192 -7.31 11.75 19.09
C ASN A 192 -7.51 10.41 18.37
N GLN A 193 -7.41 10.35 17.04
CA GLN A 193 -7.48 9.11 16.29
C GLN A 193 -6.32 8.17 16.67
N GLY A 194 -6.65 6.92 17.00
CA GLY A 194 -5.67 5.89 17.39
C GLY A 194 -5.09 6.02 18.80
N LYS A 195 -5.29 7.16 19.50
CA LYS A 195 -4.88 7.30 20.90
C LYS A 195 -5.68 6.34 21.79
N SER A 196 -5.06 5.78 22.83
CA SER A 196 -5.78 4.99 23.83
C SER A 196 -6.83 5.84 24.56
N TRP A 197 -7.87 5.21 25.08
CA TRP A 197 -8.83 5.85 25.97
C TRP A 197 -8.28 5.83 27.40
N SER A 198 -8.31 6.96 28.11
CA SER A 198 -8.11 6.96 29.55
C SER A 198 -9.42 6.57 30.26
N ARG A 199 -9.34 6.15 31.53
CA ARG A 199 -10.52 5.85 32.32
C ARG A 199 -11.43 7.07 32.47
N ASP A 200 -10.84 8.23 32.74
CA ASP A 200 -11.52 9.52 32.85
C ASP A 200 -12.22 9.92 31.53
N ASP A 201 -11.56 9.72 30.38
CA ASP A 201 -12.19 9.97 29.07
C ASP A 201 -13.38 9.05 28.81
N CYS A 202 -13.31 7.78 29.23
CA CYS A 202 -14.42 6.83 29.11
C CYS A 202 -15.60 7.23 30.00
N GLU A 203 -15.33 7.60 31.26
CA GLU A 203 -16.36 8.04 32.21
C GLU A 203 -17.06 9.31 31.71
N LYS A 204 -16.29 10.30 31.20
CA LYS A 204 -16.83 11.50 30.55
C LYS A 204 -17.65 11.18 29.31
N LEU A 205 -17.20 10.23 28.48
CA LEU A 205 -17.90 9.84 27.27
C LEU A 205 -19.28 9.24 27.58
N ILE A 206 -19.35 8.34 28.56
CA ILE A 206 -20.58 7.67 28.96
C ILE A 206 -21.55 8.70 29.56
N ALA A 207 -21.09 9.51 30.52
CA ALA A 207 -21.90 10.55 31.14
C ALA A 207 -22.50 11.50 30.09
N ARG A 208 -21.69 11.92 29.11
CA ARG A 208 -22.13 12.79 28.02
C ARG A 208 -23.10 12.11 27.06
N TYR A 209 -22.92 10.82 26.78
CA TYR A 209 -23.85 10.04 25.96
C TYR A 209 -25.23 9.90 26.63
N ASP A 210 -25.24 9.64 27.93
CA ASP A 210 -26.47 9.50 28.73
C ASP A 210 -27.21 10.84 28.84
N GLU A 211 -26.48 11.94 29.06
CA GLU A 211 -27.02 13.30 29.06
C GLU A 211 -27.74 13.61 27.74
N LEU A 212 -27.04 13.49 26.60
CA LEU A 212 -27.62 13.78 25.28
C LEU A 212 -28.78 12.83 24.92
N THR A 213 -28.77 11.60 25.44
CA THR A 213 -29.88 10.65 25.27
C THR A 213 -31.10 11.08 26.10
N SER A 214 -30.89 11.57 27.32
CA SER A 214 -31.96 12.09 28.20
C SER A 214 -32.63 13.35 27.65
N GLU A 215 -31.90 14.16 26.88
CA GLU A 215 -32.43 15.30 26.13
C GLU A 215 -33.29 14.89 24.91
N GLY A 216 -33.41 13.58 24.63
CA GLY A 216 -34.21 13.07 23.51
C GLY A 216 -33.54 13.23 22.14
N GLN A 217 -32.23 13.45 22.08
CA GLN A 217 -31.52 13.59 20.81
C GLN A 217 -31.47 12.26 20.03
N LEU A 218 -31.50 12.35 18.69
CA LEU A 218 -31.33 11.18 17.84
C LEU A 218 -29.89 10.66 17.92
N LYS A 219 -29.71 9.34 17.99
CA LYS A 219 -28.38 8.69 18.07
C LYS A 219 -27.39 9.20 17.02
N LYS A 220 -27.84 9.50 15.80
CA LYS A 220 -26.98 10.05 14.73
C LYS A 220 -26.39 11.41 15.12
N GLU A 221 -27.17 12.28 15.76
CA GLU A 221 -26.72 13.61 16.20
C GLU A 221 -25.85 13.50 17.45
N ILE A 222 -26.22 12.63 18.41
CA ILE A 222 -25.38 12.31 19.58
C ILE A 222 -23.98 11.89 19.14
N MET A 223 -23.89 10.94 18.21
CA MET A 223 -22.60 10.44 17.72
C MET A 223 -21.77 11.54 17.05
N LYS A 224 -22.39 12.46 16.29
CA LYS A 224 -21.67 13.61 15.71
C LYS A 224 -21.12 14.55 16.80
N THR A 225 -21.92 14.84 17.82
CA THR A 225 -21.52 15.68 18.96
C THR A 225 -20.33 15.07 19.67
N LEU A 226 -20.42 13.79 20.04
CA LEU A 226 -19.33 13.07 20.72
C LEU A 226 -18.06 12.97 19.86
N GLN A 227 -18.19 12.77 18.54
CA GLN A 227 -17.04 12.78 17.64
C GLN A 227 -16.31 14.13 17.65
N LYS A 228 -17.05 15.25 17.74
CA LYS A 228 -16.50 16.60 17.79
C LYS A 228 -15.84 16.90 19.14
N GLU A 229 -16.54 16.61 20.25
CA GLU A 229 -16.08 16.89 21.61
C GLU A 229 -14.83 16.07 21.96
N PHE A 230 -14.86 14.76 21.71
CA PHE A 230 -13.73 13.87 22.02
C PHE A 230 -12.66 13.85 20.93
N LYS A 231 -12.90 14.54 19.80
CA LYS A 231 -12.03 14.60 18.63
C LYS A 231 -11.60 13.20 18.16
N ARG A 232 -12.58 12.29 18.06
CA ARG A 232 -12.38 10.88 17.66
C ARG A 232 -13.34 10.47 16.55
N GLY A 233 -13.01 9.38 15.86
CA GLY A 233 -13.86 8.82 14.81
C GLY A 233 -15.08 8.07 15.37
N TYR A 234 -16.14 7.97 14.57
CA TYR A 234 -17.39 7.27 14.91
C TYR A 234 -17.15 5.90 15.55
N TRP A 235 -16.34 5.05 14.92
CA TRP A 235 -16.09 3.69 15.40
C TRP A 235 -15.34 3.64 16.74
N ALA A 236 -14.48 4.62 17.02
CA ALA A 236 -13.78 4.68 18.30
C ALA A 236 -14.76 5.03 19.44
N ILE A 237 -15.71 5.93 19.18
CA ILE A 237 -16.79 6.29 20.10
C ILE A 237 -17.76 5.11 20.28
N ASP A 238 -18.28 4.55 19.19
CA ASP A 238 -19.24 3.44 19.21
C ASP A 238 -18.65 2.22 19.93
N LYS A 239 -17.38 1.91 19.69
CA LYS A 239 -16.70 0.82 20.39
C LYS A 239 -16.48 1.12 21.87
N ALA A 240 -16.14 2.35 22.24
CA ALA A 240 -15.95 2.73 23.64
C ALA A 240 -17.27 2.67 24.43
N LEU A 241 -18.37 3.16 23.84
CA LEU A 241 -19.71 3.08 24.43
C LEU A 241 -20.20 1.63 24.59
N LYS A 242 -20.01 0.79 23.55
CA LYS A 242 -20.36 -0.64 23.62
C LYS A 242 -19.51 -1.43 24.63
N LYS A 243 -18.31 -0.94 24.90
CA LYS A 243 -17.39 -1.48 25.90
C LYS A 243 -17.66 -0.91 27.30
N GLY A 244 -18.83 -0.33 27.59
CA GLY A 244 -19.12 0.20 28.93
C GLY A 244 -19.00 -0.90 30.01
N LEU A 245 -17.77 -1.06 30.54
CA LEU A 245 -17.10 -2.23 31.19
C LEU A 245 -15.95 -2.82 30.34
#